data_AF-A0A533HVG3-F1
#
_entry.id   AF-A0A533HVG3-F1
#
_cell.length_a   1.000
_cell.length_b   1.000
_cell.length_c   1.000
_cell.angle_alpha   90.00
_cell.angle_beta   90.00
_cell.angle_gamma   90.00
#
_symmetry.space_group_name_H-M   'P 1'
#
loop_
_entity.id
_entity.type
_entity.pdbx_description
1 polymer ?
#
loop_
_entity_poly.entity_id
_entity_poly.type
_entity_poly.pdbx_seq_one_letter_code
_entity_poly.pdbx_strand_id
1 'polypeptide(L)'
;MFFSPVINTTRSTKGIIRLSAAERKLILMPDDIKDVLIGILLGDAHIVKRSSTSNARLMYAQTAIAHKAYFEYVYSFFHSFCAKDYITQTKVFRDKRTNKIYSSISFTTMQLPCFNVFRELFYVYNVKTVPNNIYEL
;
A
#
# COMPACT_ATOMS: atom_id res chain seq x y z
N MET A 1 -17.81 -8.70 -35.32
CA MET A 1 -18.86 -8.87 -34.29
C MET A 1 -18.15 -9.30 -33.02
N PHE A 2 -17.65 -8.35 -32.23
CA PHE A 2 -16.91 -8.65 -30.99
C PHE A 2 -17.77 -8.24 -29.79
N PHE A 3 -18.23 -9.24 -29.05
CA PHE A 3 -18.98 -9.06 -27.82
C PHE A 3 -18.04 -8.50 -26.74
N SER A 4 -18.22 -7.24 -26.36
CA SER A 4 -17.68 -6.73 -25.09
C SER A 4 -18.53 -7.28 -23.95
N PRO A 5 -17.94 -7.97 -22.95
CA PRO A 5 -18.70 -8.42 -21.81
C PRO A 5 -19.06 -7.21 -20.95
N VAL A 6 -20.36 -7.02 -20.72
CA VAL A 6 -20.87 -6.03 -19.77
C VAL A 6 -20.41 -6.44 -18.38
N ILE A 7 -19.45 -5.71 -17.83
CA ILE A 7 -18.97 -5.89 -16.46
C ILE A 7 -20.02 -5.30 -15.52
N ASN A 8 -20.85 -6.17 -14.93
CA ASN A 8 -21.82 -5.79 -13.91
C ASN A 8 -21.08 -5.41 -12.61
N THR A 9 -20.76 -4.13 -12.46
CA THR A 9 -20.17 -3.58 -11.23
C THR A 9 -21.26 -3.51 -10.15
N THR A 10 -21.09 -4.24 -9.05
CA THR A 10 -21.95 -4.11 -7.87
C THR A 10 -21.70 -2.73 -7.22
N ARG A 11 -22.69 -1.84 -7.31
CA ARG A 11 -22.58 -0.47 -6.77
C ARG A 11 -22.58 -0.51 -5.24
N SER A 12 -21.58 0.11 -4.62
CA SER A 12 -21.58 0.35 -3.16
C SER A 12 -22.68 1.36 -2.80
N THR A 13 -23.19 1.28 -1.56
CA THR A 13 -24.18 2.21 -0.96
C THR A 13 -23.81 3.71 -0.98
N LYS A 14 -22.60 4.08 -1.45
CA LYS A 14 -22.15 5.47 -1.63
C LYS A 14 -21.83 5.82 -3.10
N GLY A 15 -22.27 5.02 -4.07
CA GLY A 15 -21.96 5.24 -5.49
C GLY A 15 -20.51 4.93 -5.89
N ILE A 16 -19.67 4.50 -4.94
CA ILE A 16 -18.27 4.14 -5.18
C ILE A 16 -18.22 2.77 -5.86
N ILE A 17 -17.59 2.70 -7.04
CA ILE A 17 -17.31 1.45 -7.74
C ILE A 17 -16.24 0.70 -6.94
N ARG A 18 -16.58 -0.47 -6.43
CA ARG A 18 -15.64 -1.35 -5.73
C ARG A 18 -15.17 -2.43 -6.68
N LEU A 19 -13.86 -2.59 -6.78
CA LEU A 19 -13.28 -3.75 -7.45
C LEU A 19 -13.73 -5.05 -6.74
N SER A 20 -14.27 -5.96 -7.53
CA SER A 20 -14.58 -7.34 -7.16
C SER A 20 -13.31 -8.11 -6.77
N ALA A 21 -13.49 -9.27 -6.13
CA ALA A 21 -12.36 -10.13 -5.77
C ALA A 21 -11.59 -10.62 -7.01
N ALA A 22 -12.29 -10.90 -8.11
CA ALA A 22 -11.70 -11.32 -9.38
C ALA A 22 -10.84 -10.22 -9.99
N GLU A 23 -11.36 -8.98 -10.09
CA GLU A 23 -10.61 -7.83 -10.61
C GLU A 23 -9.36 -7.55 -9.78
N ARG A 24 -9.46 -7.63 -8.43
CA ARG A 24 -8.29 -7.44 -7.56
C ARG A 24 -7.21 -8.48 -7.77
N LYS A 25 -7.58 -9.72 -8.11
CA LYS A 25 -6.64 -10.82 -8.38
C LYS A 25 -5.89 -10.61 -9.70
N LEU A 26 -6.48 -9.90 -10.66
CA LEU A 26 -5.85 -9.56 -11.93
C LEU A 26 -4.80 -8.44 -11.80
N ILE A 27 -4.81 -7.68 -10.70
CA ILE A 27 -3.81 -6.65 -10.44
C ILE A 27 -2.51 -7.33 -9.98
N LEU A 28 -1.55 -7.39 -10.90
CA LEU A 28 -0.21 -7.91 -10.67
C LEU A 28 0.77 -6.77 -10.40
N MET A 29 1.81 -7.08 -9.64
CA MET A 29 2.89 -6.14 -9.38
C MET A 29 4.04 -6.42 -10.37
N PRO A 30 4.44 -5.43 -11.19
CA PRO A 30 5.66 -5.49 -12.00
C PRO A 30 6.92 -5.73 -11.17
N ASP A 31 7.93 -6.40 -11.73
CA ASP A 31 9.15 -6.80 -11.00
C ASP A 31 9.94 -5.60 -10.46
N ASP A 32 10.09 -4.54 -11.25
CA ASP A 32 10.73 -3.28 -10.82
C ASP A 32 10.04 -2.66 -9.60
N ILE A 33 8.70 -2.75 -9.52
CA ILE A 33 7.95 -2.27 -8.36
C ILE A 33 8.12 -3.19 -7.15
N LYS A 34 8.38 -4.49 -7.35
CA LYS A 34 8.69 -5.42 -6.25
C LYS A 34 10.01 -5.07 -5.60
N ASP A 35 11.04 -4.73 -6.38
CA ASP A 35 12.35 -4.34 -5.86
C ASP A 35 12.24 -3.07 -5.02
N VAL A 36 11.50 -2.07 -5.54
CA VAL A 36 11.20 -0.84 -4.79
C VAL A 36 10.44 -1.18 -3.50
N LEU A 37 9.45 -2.07 -3.57
CA LEU A 37 8.68 -2.51 -2.40
C LEU A 37 9.58 -3.16 -1.35
N ILE A 38 10.47 -4.07 -1.74
CA ILE A 38 11.43 -4.73 -0.85
C ILE A 38 12.30 -3.68 -0.16
N GLY A 39 12.86 -2.73 -0.92
CA GLY A 39 13.69 -1.66 -0.38
C GLY A 39 12.96 -0.80 0.67
N ILE A 40 11.74 -0.34 0.39
CA ILE A 40 10.98 0.46 1.36
C ILE A 40 10.48 -0.37 2.55
N LEU A 41 10.27 -1.69 2.37
CA LEU A 41 9.93 -2.59 3.47
C LEU A 41 11.11 -2.84 4.40
N LEU A 42 12.35 -2.69 3.96
CA LEU A 42 13.49 -2.71 4.90
C LEU A 42 13.55 -1.42 5.73
N GLY A 43 12.96 -0.33 5.25
CA GLY A 43 12.82 0.94 5.96
C GLY A 43 11.42 1.18 6.54
N ASP A 44 10.81 2.29 6.13
CA ASP A 44 9.63 2.90 6.77
C ASP A 44 8.27 2.33 6.29
N ALA A 45 8.25 1.44 5.31
CA ALA A 45 6.99 0.87 4.82
C ALA A 45 6.47 -0.27 5.71
N HIS A 46 5.15 -0.43 5.71
CA HIS A 46 4.48 -1.50 6.43
C HIS A 46 3.42 -2.17 5.55
N ILE A 47 3.34 -3.50 5.60
CA ILE A 47 2.22 -4.24 5.03
C ILE A 47 1.29 -4.67 6.15
N VAL A 48 0.00 -4.32 6.02
CA VAL A 48 -1.01 -4.54 7.06
C VAL A 48 -2.16 -5.41 6.52
N LYS A 49 -2.64 -6.34 7.34
CA LYS A 49 -3.89 -7.09 7.13
C LYS A 49 -4.91 -6.67 8.17
N ARG A 50 -6.19 -6.57 7.78
CA ARG A 50 -7.29 -6.23 8.71
C ARG A 50 -7.83 -7.46 9.46
N SER A 51 -7.74 -8.62 8.83
CA SER A 51 -8.06 -9.94 9.38
C SER A 51 -7.18 -11.00 8.72
N SER A 52 -7.17 -12.21 9.29
CA SER A 52 -6.46 -13.37 8.73
C SER A 52 -6.85 -13.67 7.28
N THR A 53 -8.13 -13.49 6.95
CA THR A 53 -8.72 -13.75 5.63
C THR A 53 -8.67 -12.56 4.66
N SER A 54 -8.37 -11.36 5.15
CA SER A 54 -8.31 -10.17 4.28
C SER A 54 -7.04 -10.12 3.45
N ASN A 55 -7.10 -9.52 2.26
CA ASN A 55 -5.89 -9.17 1.52
C ASN A 55 -5.09 -8.08 2.26
N ALA A 56 -3.79 -8.15 2.08
CA ALA A 56 -2.84 -7.19 2.61
C ALA A 56 -2.88 -5.86 1.84
N ARG A 57 -2.43 -4.80 2.48
CA ARG A 57 -2.23 -3.47 1.88
C ARG A 57 -0.92 -2.88 2.33
N LEU A 58 -0.31 -2.08 1.47
CA LEU A 58 0.85 -1.28 1.78
C LEU A 58 0.41 0.02 2.46
N MET A 59 1.11 0.37 3.54
CA MET A 59 1.03 1.65 4.23
C MET A 59 2.44 2.24 4.25
N TYR A 60 2.56 3.48 3.81
CA TYR A 60 3.83 4.20 3.79
C TYR A 60 3.61 5.60 4.30
N ALA A 61 4.50 6.05 5.19
CA ALA A 61 4.45 7.37 5.79
C ALA A 61 5.85 7.96 5.90
N GLN A 62 5.95 9.27 5.71
CA GLN A 62 7.19 10.01 5.83
C GLN A 62 6.96 11.35 6.54
N THR A 63 8.03 11.97 7.04
CA THR A 63 7.97 13.34 7.57
C THR A 63 7.71 14.32 6.43
N ALA A 64 6.62 15.10 6.52
CA ALA A 64 6.11 15.88 5.40
C ALA A 64 7.01 17.07 5.01
N ILE A 65 7.79 17.63 5.93
CA ILE A 65 8.64 18.80 5.65
C ILE A 65 9.94 18.39 4.93
N ALA A 66 10.60 17.34 5.42
CA ALA A 66 11.94 16.97 4.94
C ALA A 66 11.92 16.00 3.75
N HIS A 67 10.91 15.13 3.67
CA HIS A 67 10.95 13.97 2.76
C HIS A 67 9.79 13.95 1.74
N LYS A 68 9.15 15.09 1.49
CA LYS A 68 8.02 15.18 0.54
C LYS A 68 8.38 14.71 -0.86
N ALA A 69 9.53 15.13 -1.40
CA ALA A 69 9.95 14.75 -2.74
C ALA A 69 10.18 13.23 -2.86
N TYR A 70 10.84 12.62 -1.87
CA TYR A 70 11.03 11.18 -1.82
C TYR A 70 9.70 10.43 -1.64
N PHE A 71 8.81 10.96 -0.80
CA PHE A 71 7.47 10.41 -0.65
C PHE A 71 6.69 10.42 -1.97
N GLU A 72 6.72 11.51 -2.72
CA GLU A 72 6.06 11.63 -4.03
C GLU A 72 6.68 10.68 -5.07
N TYR A 73 8.00 10.52 -5.03
CA TYR A 73 8.71 9.55 -5.86
C TYR A 73 8.24 8.13 -5.57
N VAL A 74 8.26 7.69 -4.30
CA VAL A 74 7.74 6.36 -3.90
C VAL A 74 6.26 6.22 -4.26
N TYR A 75 5.45 7.26 -4.01
CA TYR A 75 4.03 7.24 -4.31
C TYR A 75 3.76 7.04 -5.81
N SER A 76 4.60 7.56 -6.70
CA SER A 76 4.41 7.41 -8.15
C SER A 76 4.37 5.95 -8.61
N PHE A 77 5.18 5.07 -8.00
CA PHE A 77 5.18 3.62 -8.25
C PHE A 77 3.92 2.93 -7.74
N PHE A 78 3.39 3.38 -6.59
CA PHE A 78 2.28 2.71 -5.91
C PHE A 78 0.90 3.35 -6.16
N HIS A 79 0.82 4.46 -6.89
CA HIS A 79 -0.43 5.20 -7.08
C HIS A 79 -1.51 4.35 -7.77
N SER A 80 -1.12 3.50 -8.73
CA SER A 80 -2.03 2.60 -9.46
C SER A 80 -2.65 1.51 -8.57
N PHE A 81 -2.01 1.21 -7.44
CA PHE A 81 -2.50 0.28 -6.43
C PHE A 81 -3.40 0.98 -5.40
N CYS A 82 -3.54 2.30 -5.46
CA CYS A 82 -4.46 3.07 -4.63
C CYS A 82 -5.87 3.11 -5.26
N ALA A 83 -6.86 3.57 -4.49
CA ALA A 83 -8.18 3.81 -5.06
C ALA A 83 -8.12 4.93 -6.11
N LYS A 84 -9.02 4.90 -7.12
CA LYS A 84 -9.03 5.83 -8.26
C LYS A 84 -8.97 7.32 -7.85
N ASP A 85 -9.62 7.67 -6.74
CA ASP A 85 -9.67 9.03 -6.21
C ASP A 85 -8.96 9.14 -4.85
N TYR A 86 -7.89 8.37 -4.66
CA TYR A 86 -7.14 8.36 -3.41
C TYR A 86 -6.41 9.68 -3.21
N ILE A 87 -6.61 10.28 -2.03
CA ILE A 87 -5.91 11.49 -1.60
C ILE A 87 -4.90 11.08 -0.52
N THR A 88 -3.65 11.50 -0.70
CA THR A 88 -2.59 11.32 0.31
C THR A 88 -2.98 12.01 1.61
N GLN A 89 -2.75 11.34 2.73
CA GLN A 89 -3.16 11.84 4.04
C GLN A 89 -2.03 12.67 4.63
N THR A 90 -2.35 13.83 5.19
CA THR A 90 -1.41 14.63 5.98
C THR A 90 -1.89 14.70 7.42
N LYS A 91 -0.98 14.47 8.36
CA LYS A 91 -1.25 14.54 9.80
C LYS A 91 -0.29 15.51 10.44
N VAL A 92 -0.81 16.50 11.15
CA VAL A 92 -0.03 17.40 12.00
C VAL A 92 -0.26 16.97 13.45
N PHE A 93 0.81 16.83 14.22
CA PHE A 93 0.73 16.44 15.62
C PHE A 93 1.80 17.15 16.45
N ARG A 94 1.48 17.36 17.73
CA ARG A 94 2.39 17.92 18.72
C ARG A 94 3.02 16.78 19.51
N ASP A 95 4.34 16.71 19.51
CA ASP A 95 5.06 15.79 20.39
C ASP A 95 4.88 16.27 21.84
N LYS A 96 4.27 15.43 22.66
CA LYS A 96 3.98 15.73 24.07
C LYS A 96 5.26 15.87 24.92
N ARG A 97 6.37 15.24 24.51
CA ARG A 97 7.63 15.24 25.25
C ARG A 97 8.45 16.49 24.96
N THR A 98 8.54 16.89 23.70
CA THR A 98 9.38 18.03 23.27
C THR A 98 8.60 19.28 22.97
N ASN A 99 7.26 19.21 22.99
CA ASN A 99 6.34 20.28 22.64
C ASN A 99 6.43 20.80 21.20
N LYS A 100 7.17 20.09 20.33
CA LYS A 100 7.39 20.47 18.93
C LYS A 100 6.25 19.98 18.06
N ILE A 101 5.93 20.73 17.03
CA ILE A 101 4.92 20.36 16.03
C ILE A 101 5.63 19.64 14.89
N TYR A 102 5.15 18.45 14.56
CA TYR A 102 5.60 17.66 13.43
C TYR A 102 4.45 17.41 12.47
N SER A 103 4.78 17.18 11.21
CA SER A 103 3.82 16.78 10.19
C SER A 103 4.31 15.54 9.46
N SER A 104 3.40 14.63 9.16
CA SER A 104 3.64 13.45 8.34
C SER A 104 2.69 13.39 7.16
N ILE A 105 3.19 12.83 6.06
CA ILE A 105 2.42 12.53 4.85
C ILE A 105 2.42 11.02 4.65
N SER A 106 1.28 10.46 4.24
CA SER A 106 1.14 9.02 4.07
C SER A 106 0.22 8.64 2.92
N PHE A 107 0.47 7.47 2.33
CA PHE A 107 -0.46 6.82 1.42
C PHE A 107 -0.77 5.40 1.89
N THR A 108 -1.89 4.87 1.41
CA THR A 108 -2.32 3.51 1.69
C THR A 108 -2.94 2.92 0.45
N THR A 109 -2.44 1.76 0.02
CA THR A 109 -2.96 1.08 -1.15
C THR A 109 -4.28 0.40 -0.84
N MET A 110 -4.96 -0.04 -1.90
CA MET A 110 -6.04 -0.99 -1.77
C MET A 110 -5.54 -2.31 -1.16
N GLN A 111 -6.48 -3.07 -0.58
CA GLN A 111 -6.22 -4.45 -0.17
C GLN A 111 -6.15 -5.33 -1.43
N LEU A 112 -4.94 -5.75 -1.80
CA LEU A 112 -4.67 -6.47 -3.04
C LEU A 112 -3.91 -7.76 -2.76
N PRO A 113 -4.27 -8.88 -3.43
CA PRO A 113 -3.59 -10.16 -3.24
C PRO A 113 -2.08 -10.13 -3.52
N CYS A 114 -1.62 -9.26 -4.43
CA CYS A 114 -0.20 -9.16 -4.78
C CYS A 114 0.69 -8.78 -3.57
N PHE A 115 0.15 -8.10 -2.55
CA PHE A 115 0.89 -7.78 -1.32
C PHE A 115 0.95 -8.95 -0.32
N ASN A 116 0.17 -10.02 -0.50
CA ASN A 116 0.12 -11.12 0.47
C ASN A 116 1.45 -11.88 0.55
N VAL A 117 2.11 -12.09 -0.59
CA VAL A 117 3.42 -12.78 -0.65
C VAL A 117 4.46 -12.03 0.19
N PHE A 118 4.54 -10.70 0.02
CA PHE A 118 5.45 -9.86 0.79
C PHE A 118 5.06 -9.78 2.27
N ARG A 119 3.76 -9.84 2.60
CA ARG A 119 3.30 -9.90 3.99
C ARG A 119 3.79 -11.17 4.67
N GLU A 120 3.66 -12.31 4.00
CA GLU A 120 4.07 -13.61 4.55
C GLU A 120 5.59 -13.70 4.70
N LEU A 121 6.32 -13.11 3.76
CA LEU A 121 7.77 -13.09 3.74
C LEU A 121 8.37 -12.20 4.85
N PHE A 122 7.86 -10.98 5.02
CA PHE A 122 8.41 -9.99 5.95
C PHE A 122 7.78 -10.00 7.34
N TYR A 123 6.76 -10.84 7.60
CA TYR A 123 6.08 -10.83 8.90
C TYR A 123 5.81 -12.23 9.46
N VAL A 124 6.60 -12.58 10.47
CA VAL A 124 6.43 -13.82 11.26
C VAL A 124 5.72 -13.48 12.57
N TYR A 125 4.64 -14.19 12.90
CA TYR A 125 3.78 -13.89 14.07
C TYR A 125 3.33 -12.43 14.17
N ASN A 126 3.07 -11.79 13.02
CA ASN A 126 2.74 -10.37 12.87
C ASN A 126 3.84 -9.37 13.25
N VAL A 127 5.04 -9.84 13.57
CA VAL A 127 6.23 -9.01 13.80
C VAL A 127 7.00 -8.87 12.51
N LYS A 128 7.42 -7.65 12.16
CA LYS A 128 8.20 -7.38 10.96
C LYS A 128 9.62 -7.94 11.15
N THR A 129 10.05 -8.80 10.24
CA THR A 129 11.35 -9.48 10.27
C THR A 129 12.03 -9.38 8.92
N VAL A 130 13.36 -9.30 8.91
CA VAL A 130 14.14 -9.41 7.68
C VAL A 130 14.16 -10.89 7.28
N PRO A 131 13.73 -11.25 6.05
CA PRO A 131 13.75 -12.63 5.58
C PRO A 131 15.18 -13.18 5.49
N ASN A 132 15.37 -14.47 5.75
CA ASN A 132 16.70 -15.10 5.65
C ASN A 132 17.24 -15.12 4.21
N ASN A 133 16.35 -15.16 3.22
CA ASN A 133 16.68 -15.19 1.79
C ASN A 133 16.75 -13.78 1.17
N ILE A 134 16.93 -12.72 1.96
CA ILE A 134 16.91 -11.33 1.48
C ILE A 134 17.94 -11.03 0.37
N TYR A 135 19.04 -11.79 0.31
CA TYR A 135 20.07 -11.65 -0.74
C TYR A 135 19.67 -12.24 -2.10
N GLU A 136 18.59 -13.03 -2.14
CA GLU A 136 18.07 -13.68 -3.35
C GLU A 136 16.81 -12.98 -3.89
N LEU A 137 16.35 -11.94 -3.19
CA LEU A 137 15.11 -11.21 -3.49
C LEU A 137 15.35 -10.00 -4.40
#